data_AF-H5TU26-F1
#
_entry.id   AF-H5TU26-F1
#
_cell.length_a   1.000
_cell.length_b   1.000
_cell.length_c   1.000
_cell.angle_alpha   90.00
_cell.angle_beta   90.00
_cell.angle_gamma   90.00
#
_symmetry.space_group_name_H-M   'P 1'
#
loop_
_entity.id
_entity.type
_entity.pdbx_description
1 polymer ?
#
loop_
_entity_poly.entity_id
_entity_poly.type
_entity_poly.pdbx_seq_one_letter_code
_entity_poly.pdbx_strand_id
1 'polypeptide(L)'
;MNGPRMRALFCLVALGFALVIGGCSTSDRESAATAPSAQAELPAPVAARTDEKSAPKSIAVGGDSAITEAVATDTTGALLPPQDVRRLGWWVDSSLPGSGKGTIVVTGHVNEADQGTGFAARFATMKPGETVAVTTASGQQINYRVTRIQNADKETGFPSDELNRVDGPETLALVTCGGQFVGPPLGYKDNVIAWATRA
;
A
#
# COMPACT_ATOMS: atom_id res chain seq x y z
N MET A 1 30.78 47.27 47.48
CA MET A 1 30.47 48.62 46.97
C MET A 1 28.97 48.69 46.69
N ASN A 2 28.28 49.62 47.37
CA ASN A 2 27.02 50.32 47.05
C ASN A 2 25.95 49.55 46.23
N GLY A 3 24.70 49.39 46.63
CA GLY A 3 23.86 49.98 47.68
C GLY A 3 22.39 49.61 47.36
N PRO A 4 21.45 49.78 48.31
CA PRO A 4 20.06 49.28 48.22
C PRO A 4 19.09 50.35 47.70
N ARG A 5 17.82 49.97 47.42
CA ARG A 5 16.57 50.74 47.71
C ARG A 5 15.37 50.08 46.99
N MET A 6 14.39 49.50 47.68
CA MET A 6 13.31 50.09 48.50
C MET A 6 12.07 50.43 47.67
N ARG A 7 10.98 49.71 47.97
CA ARG A 7 9.61 49.88 47.46
C ARG A 7 8.99 51.18 47.98
N ALA A 8 8.15 51.82 47.17
CA ALA A 8 7.06 52.68 47.65
C ALA A 8 5.89 52.68 46.65
N LEU A 9 4.71 52.33 47.16
CA LEU A 9 3.36 52.46 46.57
C LEU A 9 2.96 53.93 46.44
N PHE A 10 2.05 54.27 45.51
CA PHE A 10 0.81 55.01 45.83
C PHE A 10 -0.23 54.94 44.69
N CYS A 11 -1.49 54.79 45.09
CA CYS A 11 -2.73 54.62 44.31
C CYS A 11 -3.19 55.90 43.58
N LEU A 12 -3.95 55.78 42.47
CA LEU A 12 -5.39 56.15 42.41
C LEU A 12 -6.01 55.98 40.99
N VAL A 13 -7.07 55.17 40.98
CA VAL A 13 -8.32 55.11 40.20
C VAL A 13 -8.54 56.08 39.01
N ALA A 14 -8.97 55.52 37.87
CA ALA A 14 -10.00 56.12 37.01
C ALA A 14 -10.91 55.03 36.41
N LEU A 15 -12.22 55.29 36.45
CA LEU A 15 -13.34 54.42 36.10
C LEU A 15 -13.81 54.71 34.66
N GLY A 16 -14.07 53.66 33.88
CA GLY A 16 -15.14 53.61 32.87
C GLY A 16 -14.87 54.09 31.44
N PHE A 17 -14.99 53.18 30.46
CA PHE A 17 -16.02 53.25 29.41
C PHE A 17 -16.08 51.92 28.64
N ALA A 18 -17.26 51.34 28.50
CA ALA A 18 -17.51 50.20 27.61
C ALA A 18 -17.71 50.71 26.18
N LEU A 19 -17.07 50.08 25.19
CA LEU A 19 -17.47 50.16 23.79
C LEU A 19 -17.29 48.81 23.10
N VAL A 20 -18.40 48.26 22.63
CA VAL A 20 -18.51 47.01 21.86
C VAL A 20 -18.50 47.35 20.38
N ILE A 21 -17.47 46.95 19.64
CA ILE A 21 -17.45 46.80 18.16
C ILE A 21 -16.31 45.80 17.89
N GLY A 22 -16.47 44.58 17.38
CA GLY A 22 -17.01 44.15 16.09
C GLY A 22 -16.03 43.07 15.56
N GLY A 23 -16.52 42.11 14.77
CA GLY A 23 -15.77 40.93 14.30
C GLY A 23 -14.36 41.22 13.74
N CYS A 24 -13.46 40.24 13.68
CA CYS A 24 -13.64 39.04 12.88
C CYS A 24 -12.94 37.85 13.54
N SER A 25 -13.68 36.78 13.81
CA SER A 25 -13.08 35.44 13.84
C SER A 25 -12.77 35.07 12.40
N THR A 26 -11.55 35.34 11.92
CA THR A 26 -11.01 34.59 10.80
C THR A 26 -10.73 33.21 11.36
N SER A 27 -11.74 32.34 11.30
CA SER A 27 -11.49 30.93 11.16
C SER A 27 -10.66 30.79 9.90
N ASP A 28 -9.34 30.74 10.07
CA ASP A 28 -8.47 30.11 9.11
C ASP A 28 -8.93 28.65 9.07
N ARG A 29 -9.92 28.39 8.20
CA ARG A 29 -10.01 27.12 7.52
C ARG A 29 -8.73 27.04 6.72
N GLU A 30 -7.67 26.58 7.38
CA GLU A 30 -6.56 25.93 6.73
C GLU A 30 -7.22 24.84 5.86
N SER A 31 -7.38 25.16 4.58
CA SER A 31 -7.79 24.24 3.55
C SER A 31 -6.86 23.05 3.71
N ALA A 32 -7.36 21.92 4.21
CA ALA A 32 -6.61 20.69 4.23
C ALA A 32 -6.18 20.44 2.78
N ALA A 33 -4.93 20.75 2.47
CA ALA A 33 -4.35 20.43 1.19
C ALA A 33 -4.40 18.90 1.12
N THR A 34 -5.25 18.35 0.25
CA THR A 34 -5.20 16.94 -0.10
C THR A 34 -3.75 16.65 -0.48
N ALA A 35 -3.05 15.87 0.35
CA ALA A 35 -1.69 15.49 0.05
C ALA A 35 -1.68 14.82 -1.34
N PRO A 36 -0.72 15.14 -2.22
CA PRO A 36 -0.65 14.53 -3.53
C PRO A 36 -0.64 13.01 -3.38
N SER A 37 -1.70 12.38 -3.88
CA SER A 37 -1.86 10.95 -3.92
C SER A 37 -0.94 10.39 -4.99
N ALA A 38 -0.14 9.38 -4.66
CA ALA A 38 0.69 8.69 -5.66
C ALA A 38 -0.14 7.97 -6.72
N GLN A 39 -1.44 7.78 -6.48
CA GLN A 39 -2.38 7.06 -7.33
C GLN A 39 -3.31 8.00 -8.12
N ALA A 40 -3.45 9.27 -7.75
CA ALA A 40 -4.41 10.20 -8.35
C ALA A 40 -4.19 10.46 -9.85
N GLU A 41 -2.96 10.28 -10.32
CA GLU A 41 -2.59 10.44 -11.73
C GLU A 41 -2.39 9.09 -12.45
N LEU A 42 -2.56 7.95 -11.77
CA LEU A 42 -2.45 6.64 -12.39
C LEU A 42 -3.78 6.23 -13.03
N PRO A 43 -3.76 5.55 -14.20
CA PRO A 43 -4.98 5.00 -14.77
C PRO A 43 -5.58 3.94 -13.84
N ALA A 44 -6.87 3.68 -14.01
CA ALA A 44 -7.50 2.55 -13.33
C ALA A 44 -6.85 1.23 -13.79
N PRO A 45 -6.79 0.20 -12.92
CA PRO A 45 -6.30 -1.11 -13.31
C PRO A 45 -7.16 -1.69 -14.43
N VAL A 46 -6.53 -2.45 -15.34
CA VAL A 46 -7.24 -3.19 -16.36
C VAL A 46 -7.89 -4.40 -15.71
N ALA A 47 -9.21 -4.33 -15.49
CA ALA A 47 -9.98 -5.45 -14.97
C ALA A 47 -10.04 -6.58 -16.00
N ALA A 48 -9.75 -7.80 -15.55
CA ALA A 48 -9.85 -9.01 -16.35
C ALA A 48 -11.01 -9.90 -15.89
N ARG A 49 -11.45 -10.81 -16.76
CA ARG A 49 -12.46 -11.83 -16.43
C ARG A 49 -11.88 -13.20 -16.69
N THR A 50 -12.21 -14.12 -15.82
CA THR A 50 -11.83 -15.53 -15.93
C THR A 50 -12.91 -16.40 -15.30
N ASP A 51 -13.14 -17.57 -15.87
CA ASP A 51 -13.94 -18.67 -15.32
C ASP A 51 -13.07 -19.81 -14.78
N GLU A 52 -11.75 -19.62 -14.73
CA GLU A 52 -10.79 -20.60 -14.22
C GLU A 52 -11.10 -20.96 -12.77
N LYS A 53 -11.33 -22.24 -12.52
CA LYS A 53 -11.66 -22.76 -11.18
C LYS A 53 -10.50 -22.60 -10.20
N SER A 54 -9.27 -22.57 -10.70
CA SER A 54 -8.06 -22.38 -9.90
C SER A 54 -7.70 -20.90 -9.70
N ALA A 55 -8.44 -19.95 -10.28
CA ALA A 55 -8.16 -18.53 -10.10
C ALA A 55 -8.19 -18.15 -8.60
N PRO A 56 -7.21 -17.37 -8.10
CA PRO A 56 -7.24 -16.88 -6.72
C PRO A 56 -8.50 -16.06 -6.45
N LYS A 57 -9.20 -16.34 -5.35
CA LYS A 57 -10.35 -15.55 -4.87
C LYS A 57 -10.09 -14.86 -3.54
N SER A 58 -9.25 -15.44 -2.70
CA SER A 58 -8.75 -14.74 -1.52
C SER A 58 -7.38 -15.23 -1.14
N ILE A 59 -6.64 -14.35 -0.46
CA ILE A 59 -5.30 -14.65 0.07
C ILE A 59 -5.28 -14.28 1.53
N ALA A 60 -4.83 -15.21 2.37
CA ALA A 60 -4.67 -15.01 3.80
C ALA A 60 -3.19 -14.96 4.20
N VAL A 61 -2.86 -13.92 4.98
CA VAL A 61 -1.51 -13.63 5.48
C VAL A 61 -1.63 -13.05 6.89
N GLY A 62 -0.81 -13.55 7.83
CA GLY A 62 -0.73 -12.97 9.17
C GLY A 62 -2.06 -12.98 9.95
N GLY A 63 -2.91 -13.98 9.72
CA GLY A 63 -4.18 -14.15 10.41
C GLY A 63 -5.37 -13.36 9.83
N ASP A 64 -5.19 -12.67 8.71
CA ASP A 64 -6.22 -11.90 8.02
C ASP A 64 -6.25 -12.25 6.53
N SER A 65 -7.31 -11.88 5.81
CA SER A 65 -7.51 -12.22 4.41
C SER A 65 -8.07 -11.08 3.57
N ALA A 66 -7.65 -11.01 2.30
CA ALA A 66 -8.19 -10.08 1.31
C ALA A 66 -8.81 -10.82 0.12
N ILE A 67 -9.81 -10.17 -0.48
CA ILE A 67 -10.39 -10.61 -1.76
C ILE A 67 -9.37 -10.34 -2.87
N THR A 68 -9.26 -11.30 -3.79
CA THR A 68 -8.42 -11.18 -4.98
C THR A 68 -9.26 -11.01 -6.24
N GLU A 69 -8.93 -9.98 -7.01
CA GLU A 69 -9.54 -9.64 -8.29
C GLU A 69 -8.60 -10.02 -9.45
N ALA A 70 -9.16 -10.33 -10.61
CA ALA A 70 -8.38 -10.59 -11.81
C ALA A 70 -8.01 -9.27 -12.48
N VAL A 71 -6.72 -9.04 -12.69
CA VAL A 71 -6.19 -7.84 -13.34
C VAL A 71 -5.23 -8.22 -14.47
N ALA A 72 -5.14 -7.38 -15.49
CA ALA A 72 -4.21 -7.50 -16.60
C ALA A 72 -3.23 -6.32 -16.63
N THR A 73 -2.17 -6.46 -17.41
CA THR A 73 -1.32 -5.33 -17.76
C THR A 73 -2.07 -4.37 -18.67
N ASP A 74 -1.75 -3.09 -18.58
CA ASP A 74 -2.21 -2.09 -19.54
C ASP A 74 -1.41 -2.14 -20.85
N THR A 75 -1.74 -1.25 -21.79
CA THR A 75 -1.07 -1.17 -23.10
C THR A 75 0.40 -0.75 -23.00
N THR A 76 0.86 -0.27 -21.85
CA THR A 76 2.26 0.08 -21.58
C THR A 76 3.02 -1.07 -20.91
N GLY A 77 2.33 -2.15 -20.54
CA GLY A 77 2.88 -3.28 -19.82
C GLY A 77 2.87 -3.11 -18.30
N ALA A 78 2.24 -2.06 -17.77
CA ALA A 78 2.16 -1.83 -16.33
C ALA A 78 1.04 -2.68 -15.72
N LEU A 79 1.35 -3.34 -14.60
CA LEU A 79 0.38 -4.07 -13.79
C LEU A 79 -0.02 -3.21 -12.59
N LEU A 80 -1.25 -2.72 -12.57
CA LEU A 80 -1.78 -1.91 -11.48
C LEU A 80 -2.67 -2.77 -10.56
N PRO A 81 -2.52 -2.67 -9.22
CA PRO A 81 -3.42 -3.31 -8.28
C PRO A 81 -4.83 -2.68 -8.28
N PRO A 82 -5.83 -3.36 -7.70
CA PRO A 82 -7.16 -2.79 -7.49
C PRO A 82 -7.12 -1.47 -6.71
N GLN A 83 -8.00 -0.54 -7.08
CA GLN A 83 -8.09 0.79 -6.45
C GLN A 83 -8.43 0.73 -4.96
N ASP A 84 -9.19 -0.27 -4.52
CA ASP A 84 -9.49 -0.51 -3.11
C ASP A 84 -8.26 -1.12 -2.43
N VAL A 85 -7.60 -0.37 -1.55
CA VAL A 85 -6.33 -0.80 -0.90
C VAL A 85 -6.47 -2.06 -0.05
N ARG A 86 -7.71 -2.46 0.27
CA ARG A 86 -8.02 -3.68 1.03
C ARG A 86 -8.05 -4.93 0.14
N ARG A 87 -7.96 -4.77 -1.18
CA ARG A 87 -8.04 -5.84 -2.18
C ARG A 87 -6.70 -6.11 -2.83
N LEU A 88 -6.61 -7.28 -3.45
CA LEU A 88 -5.44 -7.75 -4.17
C LEU A 88 -5.78 -8.01 -5.63
N GLY A 89 -4.82 -7.83 -6.53
CA GLY A 89 -4.94 -8.16 -7.94
C GLY A 89 -4.08 -9.37 -8.27
N TRP A 90 -4.67 -10.43 -8.80
CA TRP A 90 -3.92 -11.51 -9.46
C TRP A 90 -3.75 -11.17 -10.93
N TRP A 91 -2.51 -11.25 -11.42
CA TRP A 91 -2.21 -11.02 -12.83
C TRP A 91 -2.64 -12.23 -13.66
N VAL A 92 -3.61 -12.05 -14.55
CA VAL A 92 -4.23 -13.15 -15.29
C VAL A 92 -3.31 -13.88 -16.26
N ASP A 93 -2.24 -13.24 -16.72
CA ASP A 93 -1.25 -13.88 -17.60
C ASP A 93 -0.15 -14.63 -16.80
N SER A 94 -0.19 -14.54 -15.48
CA SER A 94 0.65 -15.35 -14.60
C SER A 94 0.09 -16.77 -14.41
N SER A 95 0.87 -17.66 -13.80
CA SER A 95 0.43 -19.03 -13.56
C SER A 95 -0.74 -19.11 -12.58
N LEU A 96 -1.46 -20.24 -12.62
CA LEU A 96 -2.54 -20.54 -11.69
C LEU A 96 -1.99 -21.23 -10.42
N PRO A 97 -2.53 -20.93 -9.24
CA PRO A 97 -2.27 -21.71 -8.04
C PRO A 97 -2.60 -23.18 -8.26
N GLY A 98 -1.66 -24.08 -7.95
CA GLY A 98 -1.88 -25.52 -8.08
C GLY A 98 -1.59 -26.11 -9.46
N SER A 99 -1.09 -25.29 -10.38
CA SER A 99 -0.61 -25.76 -11.69
C SER A 99 0.66 -26.61 -11.62
N GLY A 100 1.41 -26.54 -10.52
CA GLY A 100 2.69 -27.23 -10.31
C GLY A 100 3.90 -26.54 -10.94
N LYS A 101 3.72 -25.41 -11.64
CA LYS A 101 4.80 -24.72 -12.35
C LYS A 101 4.59 -23.21 -12.49
N GLY A 102 5.66 -22.51 -12.85
CA GLY A 102 5.62 -21.08 -13.16
C GLY A 102 5.37 -20.18 -11.95
N THR A 103 5.28 -18.88 -12.21
CA THR A 103 5.08 -17.86 -11.19
C THR A 103 3.64 -17.37 -11.19
N ILE A 104 2.99 -17.42 -10.02
CA ILE A 104 1.71 -16.77 -9.74
C ILE A 104 2.02 -15.38 -9.21
N VAL A 105 1.53 -14.32 -9.85
CA VAL A 105 1.82 -12.94 -9.45
C VAL A 105 0.58 -12.29 -8.88
N VAL A 106 0.72 -11.74 -7.67
CA VAL A 106 -0.33 -10.99 -6.98
C VAL A 106 0.23 -9.66 -6.53
N THR A 107 -0.51 -8.58 -6.79
CA THR A 107 -0.14 -7.21 -6.42
C THR A 107 -1.18 -6.59 -5.49
N GLY A 108 -0.77 -5.61 -4.68
CA GLY A 108 -1.67 -4.79 -3.89
C GLY A 108 -1.00 -3.50 -3.42
N HIS A 109 -1.79 -2.55 -2.94
CA HIS A 109 -1.27 -1.30 -2.40
C HIS A 109 -0.71 -1.48 -0.99
N VAL A 110 0.44 -0.84 -0.72
CA VAL A 110 0.99 -0.71 0.64
C VAL A 110 0.15 0.25 1.47
N ASN A 111 -0.31 1.35 0.88
CA ASN A 111 -1.21 2.34 1.45
C ASN A 111 -1.80 3.22 0.34
N GLU A 112 -2.73 4.08 0.73
CA GLU A 112 -3.15 5.24 -0.04
C GLU A 112 -3.55 6.39 0.91
N ALA A 113 -3.39 7.64 0.46
CA ALA A 113 -3.62 8.81 1.30
C ALA A 113 -5.05 8.83 1.90
N ASP A 114 -6.06 8.53 1.08
CA ASP A 114 -7.46 8.63 1.50
C ASP A 114 -8.03 7.33 2.09
N GLN A 115 -7.38 6.18 1.84
CA GLN A 115 -7.86 4.86 2.30
C GLN A 115 -7.02 4.28 3.44
N GLY A 116 -5.86 4.86 3.75
CA GLY A 116 -4.95 4.40 4.78
C GLY A 116 -4.12 3.19 4.34
N THR A 117 -3.70 2.38 5.30
CA THR A 117 -2.86 1.19 5.06
C THR A 117 -3.59 0.14 4.24
N GLY A 118 -2.95 -0.33 3.17
CA GLY A 118 -3.47 -1.40 2.33
C GLY A 118 -3.14 -2.78 2.86
N PHE A 119 -3.88 -3.79 2.39
CA PHE A 119 -3.65 -5.18 2.82
C PHE A 119 -2.23 -5.66 2.46
N ALA A 120 -1.71 -5.21 1.32
CA ALA A 120 -0.38 -5.59 0.85
C ALA A 120 0.76 -4.92 1.65
N ALA A 121 0.48 -4.05 2.63
CA ALA A 121 1.48 -3.65 3.63
C ALA A 121 2.06 -4.85 4.37
N ARG A 122 1.26 -5.91 4.53
CA ARG A 122 1.69 -7.18 5.13
C ARG A 122 2.88 -7.76 4.35
N PHE A 123 2.85 -7.70 3.01
CA PHE A 123 3.90 -8.28 2.15
C PHE A 123 5.27 -7.67 2.40
N ALA A 124 5.32 -6.36 2.66
CA ALA A 124 6.56 -5.63 2.97
C ALA A 124 7.20 -6.03 4.30
N THR A 125 6.44 -6.67 5.19
CA THR A 125 6.87 -7.05 6.54
C THR A 125 7.04 -8.56 6.75
N MET A 126 6.69 -9.36 5.73
CA MET A 126 6.78 -10.82 5.81
C MET A 126 8.22 -11.28 5.99
N LYS A 127 8.39 -12.48 6.55
CA LYS A 127 9.68 -13.14 6.73
C LYS A 127 9.68 -14.54 6.13
N PRO A 128 10.85 -15.06 5.72
CA PRO A 128 10.99 -16.46 5.36
C PRO A 128 10.44 -17.39 6.44
N GLY A 129 9.71 -18.43 6.02
CA GLY A 129 9.03 -19.37 6.89
C GLY A 129 7.55 -19.06 7.15
N GLU A 130 7.10 -17.82 6.95
CA GLU A 130 5.68 -17.46 7.06
C GLU A 130 4.84 -18.18 6.00
N THR A 131 3.58 -18.45 6.32
CA THR A 131 2.64 -19.16 5.44
C THR A 131 1.66 -18.19 4.81
N VAL A 132 1.41 -18.41 3.52
CA VAL A 132 0.38 -17.74 2.72
C VAL A 132 -0.63 -18.79 2.31
N ALA A 133 -1.91 -18.56 2.57
CA ALA A 133 -2.97 -19.43 2.07
C ALA A 133 -3.69 -18.74 0.90
N VAL A 134 -3.78 -19.41 -0.23
CA VAL A 134 -4.53 -18.97 -1.42
C VAL A 134 -5.78 -19.84 -1.53
N THR A 135 -6.95 -19.22 -1.50
CA THR A 135 -8.22 -19.90 -1.75
C THR A 135 -8.64 -19.63 -3.18
N THR A 136 -8.83 -20.69 -3.97
CA THR A 136 -9.22 -20.63 -5.37
C THR A 136 -10.74 -20.48 -5.55
N ALA A 137 -11.19 -20.18 -6.77
CA ALA A 137 -12.61 -20.09 -7.11
C ALA A 137 -13.37 -21.41 -6.88
N SER A 138 -12.68 -22.55 -6.94
CA SER A 138 -13.24 -23.87 -6.60
C SER A 138 -13.42 -24.10 -5.10
N GLY A 139 -12.92 -23.19 -4.25
CA GLY A 139 -12.87 -23.36 -2.80
C GLY A 139 -11.65 -24.16 -2.30
N GLN A 140 -10.79 -24.66 -3.20
CA GLN A 140 -9.54 -25.30 -2.80
C GLN A 140 -8.61 -24.28 -2.14
N GLN A 141 -8.12 -24.60 -0.95
CA GLN A 141 -7.06 -23.86 -0.28
C GLN A 141 -5.70 -24.47 -0.60
N ILE A 142 -4.75 -23.60 -0.93
CA ILE A 142 -3.37 -23.95 -1.27
C ILE A 142 -2.46 -23.14 -0.36
N ASN A 143 -1.50 -23.81 0.29
CA ASN A 143 -0.55 -23.15 1.16
C ASN A 143 0.82 -22.99 0.48
N TYR A 144 1.41 -21.81 0.66
CA TYR A 144 2.77 -21.48 0.27
C TYR A 144 3.56 -21.05 1.48
N ARG A 145 4.87 -21.31 1.47
CA ARG A 145 5.82 -20.85 2.48
C ARG A 145 6.75 -19.82 1.88
N VAL A 146 6.83 -18.65 2.50
CA VAL A 146 7.76 -17.59 2.10
C VAL A 146 9.19 -18.10 2.19
N THR A 147 9.96 -17.92 1.13
CA THR A 147 11.36 -18.36 1.03
C THR A 147 12.32 -17.18 1.07
N ARG A 148 11.95 -16.04 0.46
CA ARG A 148 12.77 -14.83 0.44
C ARG A 148 11.93 -13.56 0.27
N ILE A 149 12.47 -12.45 0.75
CA ILE A 149 11.97 -11.10 0.49
C ILE A 149 12.98 -10.38 -0.39
N GLN A 150 12.52 -9.69 -1.42
CA GLN A 150 13.36 -8.91 -2.33
C GLN A 150 12.82 -7.50 -2.43
N ASN A 151 13.69 -6.52 -2.18
CA ASN A 151 13.43 -5.14 -2.57
C ASN A 151 14.01 -4.94 -3.97
N ALA A 152 13.18 -4.49 -4.89
CA ALA A 152 13.50 -4.30 -6.29
C ALA A 152 13.25 -2.84 -6.65
N ASP A 153 14.32 -2.09 -6.94
CA ASP A 153 14.22 -0.74 -7.49
C ASP A 153 13.35 -0.76 -8.76
N LYS A 154 12.35 0.12 -8.83
CA LYS A 154 11.35 0.08 -9.91
C LYS A 154 11.93 0.39 -11.29
N GLU A 155 13.06 1.09 -11.36
CA GLU A 155 13.67 1.50 -12.63
C GLU A 155 14.71 0.50 -13.11
N THR A 156 15.43 -0.14 -12.19
CA THR A 156 16.63 -0.92 -12.51
C THR A 156 16.64 -2.35 -11.98
N GLY A 157 15.81 -2.66 -10.99
CA GLY A 157 15.89 -3.89 -10.20
C GLY A 157 14.71 -4.84 -10.36
N PHE A 158 13.75 -4.52 -11.23
CA PHE A 158 12.52 -5.29 -11.37
C PHE A 158 12.78 -6.67 -12.02
N PRO A 159 12.51 -7.79 -11.33
CA PRO A 159 12.87 -9.13 -11.81
C PRO A 159 11.79 -9.69 -12.76
N SER A 160 11.62 -9.06 -13.93
CA SER A 160 10.59 -9.41 -14.91
C SER A 160 10.66 -10.88 -15.34
N ASP A 161 11.86 -11.40 -15.61
CA ASP A 161 12.04 -12.80 -16.05
C ASP A 161 11.55 -13.82 -15.02
N GLU A 162 11.73 -13.55 -13.72
CA GLU A 162 11.23 -14.43 -12.67
C GLU A 162 9.71 -14.33 -12.50
N LEU A 163 9.15 -13.12 -12.65
CA LEU A 163 7.71 -12.87 -12.54
C LEU A 163 6.92 -13.43 -13.73
N ASN A 164 7.50 -13.40 -14.93
CA ASN A 164 6.90 -13.86 -16.17
C ASN A 164 7.10 -15.36 -16.43
N ARG A 165 7.73 -16.08 -15.50
CA ARG A 165 8.08 -17.49 -15.71
C ARG A 165 6.83 -18.37 -15.79
N VAL A 166 6.73 -19.16 -16.85
CA VAL A 166 5.62 -20.12 -17.08
C VAL A 166 5.98 -21.58 -16.78
N ASP A 167 7.25 -21.83 -16.47
CA ASP A 167 7.82 -23.15 -16.21
C ASP A 167 8.64 -23.18 -14.90
N GLY A 168 9.38 -24.27 -14.68
CA GLY A 168 10.08 -24.50 -13.42
C GLY A 168 9.13 -24.70 -12.23
N PRO A 169 9.65 -24.65 -10.99
CA PRO A 169 8.85 -24.85 -9.79
C PRO A 169 7.76 -23.80 -9.62
N GLU A 170 6.58 -24.24 -9.19
CA GLU A 170 5.49 -23.35 -8.80
C GLU A 170 5.94 -22.37 -7.71
N THR A 171 5.81 -21.08 -7.98
CA THR A 171 6.24 -20.01 -7.09
C THR A 171 5.15 -18.95 -7.00
N LEU A 172 4.84 -18.48 -5.80
CA LEU A 172 3.98 -17.33 -5.56
C LEU A 172 4.84 -16.08 -5.32
N ALA A 173 4.55 -15.01 -6.04
CA ALA A 173 5.14 -13.69 -5.86
C ALA A 173 4.07 -12.70 -5.40
N LEU A 174 4.20 -12.22 -4.17
CA LEU A 174 3.34 -11.18 -3.59
C LEU A 174 4.07 -9.83 -3.68
N VAL A 175 3.53 -8.89 -4.44
CA VAL A 175 4.17 -7.63 -4.81
C VAL A 175 3.44 -6.45 -4.15
N THR A 176 4.21 -5.54 -3.56
CA THR A 176 3.70 -4.27 -3.02
C THR A 176 4.75 -3.17 -3.22
N CYS A 177 4.36 -1.91 -3.00
CA CYS A 177 5.30 -0.78 -2.97
C CYS A 177 6.14 -0.77 -1.68
N GLY A 178 7.39 -0.34 -1.74
CA GLY A 178 8.22 -0.10 -0.56
C GLY A 178 9.50 0.69 -0.83
N GLY A 179 10.39 0.73 0.15
CA GLY A 179 11.53 1.64 0.12
C GLY A 179 11.11 3.09 0.40
N GLN A 180 11.89 4.05 -0.07
CA GLN A 180 11.63 5.47 0.17
C GLN A 180 10.45 5.97 -0.69
N PHE A 181 9.58 6.81 -0.11
CA PHE A 181 8.60 7.57 -0.89
C PHE A 181 9.31 8.69 -1.67
N VAL A 182 9.14 8.69 -2.99
CA VAL A 182 9.78 9.60 -3.95
C VAL A 182 8.77 10.48 -4.70
N GLY A 183 7.47 10.38 -4.37
CA GLY A 183 6.42 11.22 -4.93
C GLY A 183 5.76 10.68 -6.20
N PRO A 184 4.64 11.26 -6.64
CA PRO A 184 3.94 10.85 -7.85
C PRO A 184 4.77 11.08 -9.13
N PRO A 185 4.53 10.30 -10.20
CA PRO A 185 3.60 9.17 -10.24
C PRO A 185 4.22 7.87 -9.69
N LEU A 186 5.53 7.86 -9.39
CA LEU A 186 6.25 6.64 -9.01
C LEU A 186 5.87 6.11 -7.63
N GLY A 187 5.49 7.02 -6.73
CA GLY A 187 5.13 6.74 -5.34
C GLY A 187 6.35 6.34 -4.54
N TYR A 188 6.53 5.04 -4.36
CA TYR A 188 7.69 4.47 -3.66
C TYR A 188 8.77 4.02 -4.65
N LYS A 189 10.04 4.15 -4.26
CA LYS A 189 11.19 3.83 -5.11
C LYS A 189 11.26 2.34 -5.48
N ASP A 190 10.88 1.46 -4.56
CA ASP A 190 11.02 0.02 -4.73
C ASP A 190 9.66 -0.66 -4.82
N ASN A 191 9.67 -1.86 -5.40
CA ASN A 191 8.71 -2.91 -5.09
C ASN A 191 9.32 -3.85 -4.04
N VAL A 192 8.52 -4.27 -3.06
CA VAL A 192 8.86 -5.40 -2.18
C VAL A 192 8.14 -6.63 -2.69
N ILE A 193 8.89 -7.70 -2.90
CA ILE A 193 8.37 -8.97 -3.40
C ILE A 193 8.64 -10.05 -2.36
N ALA A 194 7.56 -10.60 -1.80
CA ALA A 194 7.62 -11.81 -0.98
C ALA A 194 7.45 -13.02 -1.89
N TRP A 195 8.51 -13.80 -2.03
CA TRP A 195 8.53 -15.02 -2.83
C TRP A 195 8.24 -16.21 -1.94
N ALA A 196 7.38 -17.11 -2.42
CA ALA A 196 6.97 -18.30 -1.68
C ALA A 196 6.85 -19.51 -2.60
N THR A 197 7.09 -20.70 -2.06
CA THR A 197 6.93 -21.98 -2.77
C THR A 197 5.85 -22.82 -2.10
N ARG A 198 5.37 -23.88 -2.75
CA ARG A 198 4.42 -24.81 -2.15
C ARG A 198 4.91 -25.32 -0.78
N ALA A 199 4.02 -25.31 0.22
CA ALA A 199 4.29 -25.72 1.60
C ALA A 199 3.99 -27.21 1.85
#